data_AF-J3ICC4-F1
#
_entry.id   AF-J3ICC4-F1
#
_cell.length_a   1.000
_cell.length_b   1.000
_cell.length_c   1.000
_cell.angle_alpha   90.00
_cell.angle_beta   90.00
_cell.angle_gamma   90.00
#
_symmetry.space_group_name_H-M   'P 1'
#
loop_
_entity.id
_entity.type
_entity.pdbx_description
1 polymer ?
#
loop_
_entity_poly.entity_id
_entity_poly.type
_entity_poly.pdbx_seq_one_letter_code
_entity_poly.pdbx_strand_id
1 'polypeptide(L)' 'QRKVLIHINNTNPILDEDSPQRAELERRQVEVAYDGMSIVL' A
#
# COMPACT_ATOMS: atom_id res chain seq x y z
N GLN A 1 -3.13 13.72 -6.63
CA GLN A 1 -2.55 13.76 -5.27
C GLN A 1 -2.13 12.35 -4.89
N ARG A 2 -0.87 12.14 -4.51
CA ARG A 2 -0.33 10.81 -4.15
C ARG A 2 -0.83 10.42 -2.75
N LYS A 3 -1.29 9.17 -2.57
CA LYS A 3 -1.76 8.63 -1.29
C LYS A 3 -0.95 7.38 -0.95
N VAL A 4 -0.34 7.35 0.22
CA VAL A 4 0.49 6.22 0.68
C VAL A 4 0.05 5.82 2.08
N LEU A 5 -0.27 4.53 2.28
CA LEU A 5 -0.54 3.95 3.60
C LEU A 5 0.77 3.47 4.22
N ILE A 6 1.02 3.88 5.46
CA ILE A 6 2.21 3.54 6.26
C ILE A 6 1.79 2.95 7.60
N HIS A 7 2.76 2.45 8.38
CA HIS A 7 2.53 1.83 9.69
C HIS A 7 1.48 0.70 9.63
N ILE A 8 1.67 -0.22 8.69
CA ILE A 8 0.75 -1.32 8.45
C ILE A 8 1.05 -2.44 9.44
N ASN A 9 0.01 -2.93 10.13
CA ASN A 9 0.13 -4.09 11.00
C ASN A 9 0.41 -5.36 10.18
N ASN A 10 1.22 -6.27 10.71
CA ASN A 10 1.64 -7.51 10.05
C ASN A 10 0.50 -8.44 9.61
N THR A 11 -0.67 -8.36 10.24
CA THR A 11 -1.85 -9.17 9.87
C THR A 11 -2.72 -8.52 8.80
N ASN A 12 -2.37 -7.32 8.34
CA ASN A 12 -3.20 -6.60 7.37
C ASN A 12 -3.11 -7.26 5.98
N PRO A 13 -4.24 -7.67 5.37
CA PRO A 13 -4.23 -8.37 4.07
C PRO A 13 -3.64 -7.54 2.93
N ILE A 14 -3.52 -6.22 3.06
CA ILE A 14 -2.90 -5.36 2.02
C ILE A 14 -1.40 -5.62 1.82
N LEU A 15 -0.77 -6.38 2.73
CA LEU A 15 0.61 -6.87 2.59
C LEU A 15 0.72 -8.05 1.63
N ASP A 16 -0.37 -8.77 1.38
CA ASP A 16 -0.46 -9.80 0.36
C ASP A 16 -0.80 -9.14 -0.99
N GLU A 17 0.12 -9.25 -1.95
CA GLU A 17 0.03 -8.60 -3.27
C GLU A 17 -1.11 -9.17 -4.12
N ASP A 18 -1.49 -10.43 -3.91
CA ASP A 18 -2.55 -11.11 -4.65
C ASP A 18 -3.94 -10.94 -3.98
N SER A 19 -3.99 -10.23 -2.86
CA SER A 19 -5.23 -10.06 -2.10
C SER A 19 -6.23 -9.12 -2.80
N PRO A 20 -7.55 -9.36 -2.65
CA PRO A 20 -8.56 -8.44 -3.17
C PRO A 20 -8.48 -7.05 -2.52
N GLN A 21 -7.97 -6.95 -1.29
CA GLN A 21 -7.75 -5.69 -0.59
C GLN A 21 -6.62 -4.89 -1.24
N ARG A 22 -5.52 -5.54 -1.66
CA ARG A 22 -4.46 -4.88 -2.43
C ARG A 22 -5.00 -4.35 -3.76
N ALA A 23 -5.77 -5.15 -4.48
CA ALA A 23 -6.39 -4.75 -5.74
C ALA A 23 -7.36 -3.55 -5.60
N GLU A 24 -8.05 -3.42 -4.46
CA GLU A 24 -8.88 -2.23 -4.18
C GLU A 24 -8.02 -0.97 -3.96
N LEU A 25 -6.88 -1.08 -3.27
CA LEU A 25 -5.98 0.05 -3.07
C LEU A 25 -5.42 0.57 -4.40
N GLU A 26 -5.01 -0.34 -5.29
CA GLU A 26 -4.56 -0.01 -6.64
C GLU A 26 -5.65 0.70 -7.46
N ARG A 27 -6.89 0.18 -7.41
CA ARG A 27 -8.05 0.83 -8.06
C ARG A 27 -8.32 2.25 -7.53
N ARG A 28 -8.00 2.51 -6.25
CA ARG A 28 -8.12 3.83 -5.62
C ARG A 28 -6.88 4.71 -5.78
N GLN A 29 -5.85 4.23 -6.49
CA GLN A 29 -4.55 4.92 -6.62
C GLN A 29 -3.92 5.21 -5.24
N VAL A 30 -4.03 4.25 -4.33
CA VAL A 30 -3.43 4.27 -3.01
C VAL A 30 -2.28 3.27 -2.97
N GLU A 31 -1.08 3.75 -2.65
CA GLU A 31 0.11 2.93 -2.51
C GLU A 31 0.23 2.42 -1.07
N VAL A 32 0.88 1.27 -0.91
CA VAL A 32 1.29 0.73 0.39
C VAL A 32 2.79 0.91 0.50
N ALA A 33 3.24 1.55 1.58
CA ALA A 33 4.66 1.71 1.82
C ALA A 33 5.34 0.37 2.11
N TYR A 34 6.59 0.28 1.65
CA TYR A 34 7.48 -0.85 1.87
C TYR A 34 8.85 -0.34 2.31
N ASP A 35 9.63 -1.20 2.96
CA ASP A 35 10.97 -0.85 3.44
C ASP A 35 11.87 -0.44 2.27
N GLY A 36 12.52 0.72 2.38
CA GLY A 36 13.34 1.29 1.30
C GLY A 36 12.57 2.12 0.27
N MET A 37 11.26 2.28 0.40
CA MET A 37 10.48 3.16 -0.48
C MET A 37 10.95 4.61 -0.37
N SER A 38 11.40 5.17 -1.50
CA SER A 38 11.77 6.60 -1.61
C SER A 38 10.61 7.40 -2.20
N ILE A 39 10.27 8.52 -1.56
CA ILE A 39 9.26 9.46 -2.04
C ILE A 39 9.98 10.76 -2.44
N VAL A 40 9.86 11.12 -3.72
CA VAL A 40 10.33 12.41 -4.26
C VAL A 40 9.12 13.33 -4.41
N LEU A 41 9.29 14.61 -4.08
CA LEU A 41 8.26 15.65 -4.08
C LEU A 41 8.31 16.49 -5.36
#